data_AF-A0A3P6R9U9-F1
#
_entry.id   AF-A0A3P6R9U9-F1
#
_cell.length_a   1.000
_cell.length_b   1.000
_cell.length_c   1.000
_cell.angle_alpha   90.00
_cell.angle_beta   90.00
_cell.angle_gamma   90.00
#
_symmetry.space_group_name_H-M   'P 1'
#
loop_
_entity.id
_entity.type
_entity.pdbx_description
1 polymer ?
#
loop_
_entity_poly.entity_id
_entity_poly.type
_entity_poly.pdbx_seq_one_letter_code
_entity_poly.pdbx_strand_id
1 'polypeptide(L)'
;MAVARRLMFSDLTVRQKVNGFNQVVIPKLKYAFSCVVFGAGKLGTLKKRANRFDADIRKVMEESGLRFRGNCAARLYVEKETGGLGLKSVEEELEKSITYTWCYLASNTDLLVPYQLSESLRSSNKRSLTSDFQKVLCTNGIEGKVQRTTIATIKVDGQTFFNVTEAARAVAKLIRARWSKVHMTAWKGKAVAGRVIHGRRLGDDEPNGLCLKDSFLWSARGWVSSKVLRNVWAVQEGSLLTRCSAAGRACMPGSTRVCRMHCAPDAMETAEHIVSSCSHWRTNIMVERHDDVARVLYASIRRKYNINNVVNTHVPHVLDLGTVVIHWNDSIWTSEGLAHNKPDILVWDRLINRLWIIEISVSWFTRILQQEKRKLGKYGINSTLPENTPVDGFLPGTSLKSVLQKDRKCRVDVIPIVLGTCGEVSPNLRHYIQALELPEDTGVLIEKLERSAVQGTNRLVKCHLANS
;
A
#
# COMPACT_ATOMS: atom_id res chain seq x y z
N MET A 1 7.21 2.55 -26.98
CA MET A 1 7.27 1.20 -26.35
C MET A 1 8.68 0.77 -25.90
N ALA A 2 9.71 0.87 -26.74
CA ALA A 2 11.07 0.38 -26.40
C ALA A 2 11.62 0.91 -25.04
N VAL A 3 11.49 2.21 -24.77
CA VAL A 3 11.92 2.83 -23.51
C VAL A 3 11.18 2.22 -22.30
N ALA A 4 9.86 2.04 -22.42
CA ALA A 4 9.05 1.45 -21.36
C ALA A 4 9.45 0.00 -21.10
N ARG A 5 9.74 -0.77 -22.16
CA ARG A 5 10.23 -2.16 -22.04
C ARG A 5 11.56 -2.21 -21.29
N ARG A 6 12.57 -1.45 -21.73
CA ARG A 6 13.87 -1.36 -21.02
C ARG A 6 13.70 -1.02 -19.54
N LEU A 7 12.81 -0.07 -19.23
CA LEU A 7 12.56 0.33 -17.85
C LEU A 7 11.92 -0.80 -17.02
N MET A 8 10.90 -1.47 -17.53
CA MET A 8 10.19 -2.52 -16.80
C MET A 8 11.04 -3.77 -16.57
N PHE A 9 11.98 -4.06 -17.47
CA PHE A 9 12.93 -5.19 -17.38
C PHE A 9 14.21 -4.87 -16.57
N SER A 10 14.46 -3.62 -16.22
CA SER A 10 15.63 -3.26 -15.39
C SER A 10 15.55 -3.80 -13.95
N ASP A 11 16.66 -3.78 -13.22
CA ASP A 11 16.73 -4.16 -11.79
C ASP A 11 16.35 -3.01 -10.84
N LEU A 12 15.87 -1.89 -11.38
CA LEU A 12 15.40 -0.76 -10.58
C LEU A 12 14.28 -1.17 -9.62
N THR A 13 14.19 -0.47 -8.49
CA THR A 13 13.05 -0.61 -7.57
C THR A 13 11.75 -0.26 -8.28
N VAL A 14 10.64 -0.79 -7.77
CA VAL A 14 9.29 -0.50 -8.32
C VAL A 14 9.04 1.00 -8.37
N ARG A 15 9.39 1.74 -7.31
CA ARG A 15 9.25 3.20 -7.26
C ARG A 15 10.02 3.88 -8.40
N GLN A 16 11.27 3.49 -8.63
CA GLN A 16 12.09 4.05 -9.71
C GLN A 16 11.50 3.72 -11.09
N LYS A 17 10.99 2.50 -11.30
CA LYS A 17 10.31 2.10 -12.56
C LYS A 17 9.06 2.94 -12.82
N VAL A 18 8.21 3.14 -11.82
CA VAL A 18 6.99 3.95 -11.95
C VAL A 18 7.35 5.42 -12.22
N ASN A 19 8.31 5.96 -11.48
CA ASN A 19 8.76 7.34 -11.66
C ASN A 19 9.36 7.54 -13.05
N GLY A 20 10.23 6.63 -13.51
CA GLY A 20 10.79 6.67 -14.86
C GLY A 20 9.72 6.58 -15.95
N PHE A 21 8.67 5.77 -15.75
CA PHE A 21 7.57 5.70 -16.72
C PHE A 21 6.83 7.04 -16.78
N ASN A 22 6.46 7.58 -15.61
CA ASN A 22 5.71 8.82 -15.49
C ASN A 22 6.51 10.06 -15.95
N GLN A 23 7.84 10.04 -15.84
CA GLN A 23 8.73 11.17 -16.14
C GLN A 23 9.42 11.07 -17.50
N VAL A 24 9.49 9.88 -18.11
CA VAL A 24 10.19 9.69 -19.41
C VAL A 24 9.25 9.19 -20.50
N VAL A 25 8.43 8.17 -20.21
CA VAL A 25 7.56 7.57 -21.22
C VAL A 25 6.35 8.47 -21.48
N ILE A 26 5.68 8.92 -20.42
CA ILE A 26 4.49 9.77 -20.54
C ILE A 26 4.80 11.10 -21.26
N PRO A 27 5.86 11.86 -20.93
CA PRO A 27 6.15 13.10 -21.66
C PRO A 27 6.41 12.89 -23.16
N LYS A 28 7.08 11.79 -23.54
CA LYS A 28 7.26 11.44 -24.96
C LYS A 28 5.93 11.18 -25.67
N LEU A 29 4.99 10.51 -25.00
CA LEU A 29 3.64 10.29 -25.52
C LEU A 29 2.86 11.60 -25.63
N LYS A 30 2.95 12.48 -24.62
CA LYS A 30 2.31 13.80 -24.66
C LYS A 30 2.78 14.64 -25.85
N TYR A 31 4.09 14.65 -26.11
CA TYR A 31 4.65 15.34 -27.27
C TYR A 31 4.08 14.78 -28.59
N ALA A 32 4.04 13.45 -28.72
CA ALA A 32 3.43 12.81 -29.89
C ALA A 32 1.93 13.17 -30.03
N PHE A 33 1.19 13.20 -28.91
CA PHE A 33 -0.22 13.62 -28.92
C PHE A 33 -0.37 15.06 -29.39
N SER A 34 0.42 16.01 -28.88
CA SER A 34 0.32 17.41 -29.30
C SER A 34 0.54 17.60 -30.80
N CYS A 35 1.43 16.83 -31.43
CA CYS A 35 1.64 16.90 -32.88
C CYS A 35 0.43 16.35 -33.67
N VAL A 36 -0.20 15.27 -33.18
CA VAL A 36 -1.32 14.61 -33.90
C VAL A 36 -2.66 15.29 -33.64
N VAL A 37 -2.82 16.00 -32.52
CA VAL A 37 -4.04 16.76 -32.21
C VAL A 37 -4.39 17.75 -33.33
N PHE A 38 -3.38 18.36 -33.97
CA PHE A 38 -3.55 19.25 -35.12
C PHE A 38 -3.63 18.56 -36.50
N GLY A 39 -3.42 17.24 -36.56
CA GLY A 39 -3.37 16.48 -37.82
C GLY A 39 -4.72 15.84 -38.23
N ALA A 40 -4.75 15.33 -39.48
CA ALA A 40 -5.87 14.55 -40.01
C ALA A 40 -5.99 13.19 -39.28
N GLY A 41 -7.02 13.04 -38.46
CA GLY A 41 -7.31 11.82 -37.70
C GLY A 41 -8.64 11.94 -36.98
N LYS A 42 -9.24 10.83 -36.54
CA LYS A 42 -10.44 10.86 -35.68
C LYS A 42 -9.98 10.76 -34.22
N LEU A 43 -10.46 11.62 -33.31
CA LEU A 43 -10.18 11.55 -31.86
C LEU A 43 -10.39 10.13 -31.30
N GLY A 44 -11.41 9.42 -31.79
CA GLY A 44 -11.65 8.03 -31.43
C GLY A 44 -10.48 7.10 -31.76
N THR A 45 -9.76 7.33 -32.85
CA THR A 45 -8.55 6.58 -33.21
C THR A 45 -7.41 6.87 -32.24
N LEU A 46 -7.25 8.13 -31.80
CA LEU A 46 -6.25 8.50 -30.79
C LEU A 46 -6.54 7.85 -29.44
N LYS A 47 -7.79 7.90 -28.97
CA LYS A 47 -8.22 7.20 -27.74
C LYS A 47 -7.98 5.69 -27.84
N LYS A 48 -8.33 5.06 -28.97
CA LYS A 48 -8.04 3.63 -29.22
C LYS A 48 -6.55 3.32 -29.15
N ARG A 49 -5.68 4.18 -29.67
CA ARG A 49 -4.21 4.03 -29.60
C ARG A 49 -3.69 4.19 -28.17
N ALA A 50 -4.20 5.16 -27.41
CA ALA A 50 -3.87 5.34 -26.00
C ALA A 50 -4.24 4.08 -25.19
N ASN A 51 -5.46 3.58 -25.37
CA ASN A 51 -5.96 2.38 -24.67
C ASN A 51 -5.17 1.12 -25.04
N ARG A 52 -4.75 1.01 -26.31
CA ARG A 52 -3.86 -0.06 -26.76
C ARG A 52 -2.50 0.05 -26.08
N PHE A 53 -1.90 1.24 -25.99
CA PHE A 53 -0.64 1.43 -25.27
C PHE A 53 -0.77 1.04 -23.78
N ASP A 54 -1.88 1.42 -23.12
CA ASP A 54 -2.17 1.02 -21.74
C ASP A 54 -2.34 -0.50 -21.61
N ALA A 55 -2.85 -1.21 -22.62
CA ALA A 55 -2.87 -2.67 -22.66
C ALA A 55 -1.46 -3.26 -22.85
N ASP A 56 -0.68 -2.70 -23.78
CA ASP A 56 0.67 -3.17 -24.09
C ASP A 56 1.62 -2.99 -22.91
N ILE A 57 1.54 -1.86 -22.18
CA ILE A 57 2.36 -1.65 -20.98
C ILE A 57 2.02 -2.66 -19.89
N ARG A 58 0.73 -2.99 -19.71
CA ARG A 58 0.29 -4.01 -18.75
C ARG A 58 0.85 -5.39 -19.12
N LYS A 59 0.89 -5.73 -20.40
CA LYS A 59 1.52 -6.96 -20.91
C LYS A 59 3.02 -6.96 -20.65
N VAL A 60 3.71 -5.85 -20.92
CA VAL A 60 5.15 -5.71 -20.62
C VAL A 60 5.44 -5.89 -19.12
N MET A 61 4.58 -5.37 -18.24
CA MET A 61 4.73 -5.54 -16.78
C MET A 61 4.47 -6.98 -16.32
N GLU A 62 3.65 -7.74 -17.05
CA GLU A 62 3.47 -9.18 -16.84
C GLU A 62 4.72 -9.94 -17.28
N GLU A 63 5.21 -9.68 -18.50
CA GLU A 63 6.42 -10.30 -19.05
C GLU A 63 7.67 -10.03 -18.18
N SER A 64 7.80 -8.82 -17.63
CA SER A 64 8.91 -8.46 -16.74
C SER A 64 8.76 -8.98 -15.31
N GLY A 65 7.64 -9.62 -14.98
CA GLY A 65 7.37 -10.17 -13.66
C GLY A 65 7.10 -9.13 -12.56
N LEU A 66 6.65 -7.93 -12.93
CA LEU A 66 6.19 -6.90 -11.98
C LEU A 66 4.76 -7.15 -11.49
N ARG A 67 3.94 -7.83 -12.28
CA ARG A 67 2.59 -8.24 -11.92
C ARG A 67 2.23 -9.61 -12.48
N PHE A 68 1.19 -10.24 -11.95
CA PHE A 68 0.50 -11.33 -12.63
C PHE A 68 -0.63 -10.78 -13.52
N ARG A 69 -1.02 -11.59 -14.51
CA ARG A 69 -2.18 -11.31 -15.36
C ARG A 69 -3.46 -11.13 -14.54
N GLY A 70 -3.63 -11.97 -13.52
CA GLY A 70 -4.80 -11.96 -12.62
C GLY A 70 -4.92 -10.73 -11.71
N ASN A 71 -3.84 -9.95 -11.54
CA ASN A 71 -3.90 -8.76 -10.69
C ASN A 71 -4.88 -7.70 -11.23
N CYS A 72 -5.41 -6.87 -10.34
CA CYS A 72 -6.34 -5.82 -10.73
C CYS A 72 -5.64 -4.73 -11.56
N ALA A 73 -6.01 -4.61 -12.84
CA ALA A 73 -5.44 -3.60 -13.72
C ALA A 73 -5.72 -2.16 -13.24
N ALA A 74 -6.88 -1.92 -12.61
CA ALA A 74 -7.25 -0.58 -12.14
C ALA A 74 -6.32 -0.09 -11.02
N ARG A 75 -5.87 -0.98 -10.13
CA ARG A 75 -4.95 -0.66 -9.03
C ARG A 75 -3.63 -0.04 -9.50
N LEU A 76 -3.19 -0.35 -10.73
CA LEU A 76 -1.99 0.26 -11.31
C LEU A 76 -2.09 1.78 -11.45
N TYR A 77 -3.30 2.29 -11.70
CA TYR A 77 -3.55 3.71 -11.94
C TYR A 77 -4.07 4.44 -10.70
N VAL A 78 -4.34 3.70 -9.62
CA VAL A 78 -4.72 4.27 -8.32
C VAL A 78 -3.48 4.93 -7.67
N GLU A 79 -3.70 6.00 -6.91
CA GLU A 79 -2.65 6.73 -6.21
C GLU A 79 -1.95 5.89 -5.14
N LYS A 80 -0.64 6.12 -4.96
CA LYS A 80 0.22 5.29 -4.10
C LYS A 80 -0.20 5.35 -2.64
N GLU A 81 -0.65 6.52 -2.21
CA GLU A 81 -1.12 6.85 -0.87
C GLU A 81 -2.39 6.10 -0.47
N THR A 82 -3.08 5.52 -1.46
CA THR A 82 -4.31 4.74 -1.27
C THR A 82 -4.11 3.25 -1.62
N GLY A 83 -2.87 2.82 -1.83
CA GLY A 83 -2.50 1.42 -2.09
C GLY A 83 -2.40 1.03 -3.57
N GLY A 84 -2.47 2.01 -4.48
CA GLY A 84 -2.23 1.80 -5.90
C GLY A 84 -0.74 1.89 -6.29
N LEU A 85 -0.44 1.72 -7.59
CA LEU A 85 0.93 1.84 -8.08
C LEU A 85 1.31 3.30 -8.42
N GLY A 86 0.32 4.15 -8.73
CA GLY A 86 0.51 5.51 -9.22
C GLY A 86 1.10 5.59 -10.63
N LEU A 87 0.87 4.58 -11.47
CA LEU A 87 1.19 4.64 -12.89
C LEU A 87 0.21 5.60 -13.57
N LYS A 88 0.69 6.49 -14.45
CA LYS A 88 -0.21 7.34 -15.23
C LYS A 88 -0.83 6.57 -16.38
N SER A 89 -2.15 6.69 -16.54
CA SER A 89 -2.88 6.18 -17.71
C SER A 89 -2.54 7.03 -18.94
N VAL A 90 -2.28 6.39 -20.07
CA VAL A 90 -2.03 7.10 -21.33
C VAL A 90 -3.31 7.75 -21.84
N GLU A 91 -4.47 7.12 -21.63
CA GLU A 91 -5.78 7.69 -21.95
C GLU A 91 -6.03 9.00 -21.17
N GLU A 92 -5.77 9.01 -19.86
CA GLU A 92 -5.90 10.20 -19.02
C GLU A 92 -4.94 11.31 -19.48
N GLU A 93 -3.69 10.97 -19.77
CA GLU A 93 -2.69 11.97 -20.18
C GLU A 93 -2.94 12.51 -21.60
N LEU A 94 -3.62 11.77 -22.48
CA LEU A 94 -4.13 12.27 -23.76
C LEU A 94 -5.22 13.33 -23.54
N GLU A 95 -6.20 13.06 -22.67
CA GLU A 95 -7.27 14.02 -22.35
C GLU A 95 -6.70 15.32 -21.78
N LYS A 96 -5.76 15.21 -20.84
CA LYS A 96 -5.03 16.38 -20.32
C LYS A 96 -4.27 17.11 -21.43
N SER A 97 -3.63 16.40 -22.36
CA SER A 97 -2.90 17.06 -23.46
C SER A 97 -3.83 17.90 -24.34
N ILE A 98 -5.01 17.38 -24.68
CA ILE A 98 -6.05 18.12 -25.40
C ILE A 98 -6.48 19.36 -24.62
N THR A 99 -6.68 19.23 -23.30
CA THR A 99 -6.99 20.36 -22.41
C THR A 99 -5.93 21.45 -22.46
N TYR A 100 -4.65 21.10 -22.31
CA TYR A 100 -3.55 22.08 -22.37
C TYR A 100 -3.50 22.79 -23.72
N THR A 101 -3.63 22.05 -24.83
CA THR A 101 -3.64 22.63 -26.17
C THR A 101 -4.84 23.54 -26.38
N TRP A 102 -6.04 23.14 -25.92
CA TRP A 102 -7.24 23.96 -26.04
C TRP A 102 -7.15 25.22 -25.20
N CYS A 103 -6.67 25.15 -23.94
CA CYS A 103 -6.50 26.32 -23.10
C CYS A 103 -5.53 27.32 -23.75
N TYR A 104 -4.44 26.84 -24.34
CA TYR A 104 -3.50 27.69 -25.07
C TYR A 104 -4.15 28.36 -26.29
N LEU A 105 -4.88 27.61 -27.11
CA LEU A 105 -5.60 28.17 -28.27
C LEU A 105 -6.68 29.17 -27.84
N ALA A 106 -7.43 28.86 -26.79
CA ALA A 106 -8.56 29.65 -26.33
C ALA A 106 -8.12 30.97 -25.67
N SER A 107 -6.97 30.99 -25.01
CA SER A 107 -6.52 32.15 -24.23
C SER A 107 -5.44 33.00 -24.87
N ASN A 108 -4.79 32.53 -25.93
CA ASN A 108 -3.84 33.36 -26.67
C ASN A 108 -4.59 34.26 -27.66
N THR A 109 -4.52 35.57 -27.44
CA THR A 109 -5.18 36.59 -28.28
C THR A 109 -4.67 36.59 -29.72
N ASP A 110 -3.40 36.26 -29.93
CA ASP A 110 -2.78 36.17 -31.27
C ASP A 110 -3.34 34.99 -32.07
N LEU A 111 -3.96 34.02 -31.40
CA LEU A 111 -4.58 32.85 -31.99
C LEU A 111 -6.10 32.96 -32.10
N LEU A 112 -6.66 34.17 -32.01
CA LEU A 112 -8.11 34.40 -32.10
C LEU A 112 -8.72 33.87 -33.41
N VAL A 113 -8.06 34.10 -34.54
CA VAL A 113 -8.52 33.61 -35.85
C VAL A 113 -8.52 32.07 -35.91
N PRO A 114 -7.41 31.37 -35.57
CA PRO A 114 -7.43 29.91 -35.41
C PRO A 114 -8.50 29.39 -34.43
N TYR A 115 -8.75 30.10 -33.32
CA TYR A 115 -9.79 29.73 -32.36
C TYR A 115 -11.20 29.83 -32.98
N GLN A 116 -11.52 30.93 -33.65
CA GLN A 116 -12.79 31.12 -34.36
C GLN A 116 -13.01 30.05 -35.44
N LEU A 117 -11.97 29.70 -36.19
CA LEU A 117 -12.02 28.60 -37.15
C LEU A 117 -12.34 27.27 -36.46
N SER A 118 -11.69 26.98 -35.32
CA SER A 118 -11.97 25.77 -34.51
C SER A 118 -13.43 25.72 -34.02
N GLU A 119 -14.02 26.86 -33.62
CA GLU A 119 -15.43 26.96 -33.25
C GLU A 119 -16.37 26.77 -34.46
N SER A 120 -16.07 27.39 -35.60
CA SER A 120 -16.88 27.28 -36.83
C SER A 120 -16.90 25.84 -37.38
N LEU A 121 -15.76 25.17 -37.35
CA LEU A 121 -15.68 23.75 -37.69
C LEU A 121 -16.55 22.91 -36.75
N ARG A 122 -16.48 23.19 -35.44
CA ARG A 122 -17.28 22.48 -34.44
C ARG A 122 -18.79 22.70 -34.64
N SER A 123 -19.23 23.93 -34.87
CA SER A 123 -20.66 24.23 -35.11
C SER A 123 -21.18 23.57 -36.38
N SER A 124 -20.31 23.43 -37.39
CA SER A 124 -20.59 22.68 -38.63
C SER A 124 -20.45 21.15 -38.47
N ASN A 125 -20.38 20.64 -37.23
CA ASN A 125 -20.18 19.23 -36.90
C ASN A 125 -18.92 18.58 -37.52
N LYS A 126 -17.92 19.40 -37.85
CA LYS A 126 -16.59 18.96 -38.31
C LYS A 126 -15.65 18.85 -37.12
N ARG A 127 -14.63 18.00 -37.23
CA ARG A 127 -13.63 17.85 -36.18
C ARG A 127 -12.77 19.11 -36.09
N SER A 128 -12.60 19.60 -34.88
CA SER A 128 -11.66 20.64 -34.47
C SER A 128 -11.13 20.39 -33.06
N LEU A 129 -10.13 21.16 -32.63
CA LEU A 129 -9.62 21.11 -31.26
C LEU A 129 -10.74 21.39 -30.25
N THR A 130 -11.62 22.37 -30.50
CA THR A 130 -12.77 22.62 -29.62
C THR A 130 -13.70 21.42 -29.58
N SER A 131 -14.03 20.81 -30.73
CA SER A 131 -14.88 19.61 -30.74
C SER A 131 -14.29 18.45 -29.94
N ASP A 132 -12.96 18.30 -29.98
CA ASP A 132 -12.24 17.27 -29.23
C ASP A 132 -12.23 17.60 -27.73
N PHE A 133 -12.01 18.86 -27.37
CA PHE A 133 -12.08 19.33 -25.98
C PHE A 133 -13.49 19.20 -25.39
N GLN A 134 -14.55 19.54 -26.12
CA GLN A 134 -15.93 19.33 -25.66
C GLN A 134 -16.23 17.85 -25.37
N LYS A 135 -15.72 16.94 -26.20
CA LYS A 135 -15.82 15.49 -25.93
C LYS A 135 -15.06 15.09 -24.66
N VAL A 136 -13.90 15.71 -24.39
CA VAL A 136 -13.17 15.51 -23.12
C VAL A 136 -14.00 16.00 -21.94
N LEU A 137 -14.59 17.20 -22.02
CA LEU A 137 -15.46 17.71 -20.97
C LEU A 137 -16.64 16.77 -20.73
N CYS A 138 -17.28 16.29 -21.80
CA CYS A 138 -18.43 15.39 -21.73
C CYS A 138 -18.11 14.02 -21.16
N THR A 139 -17.01 13.40 -21.59
CA THR A 139 -16.56 12.12 -21.03
C THR A 139 -16.25 12.20 -19.53
N ASN A 140 -15.89 13.39 -19.06
CA ASN A 140 -15.55 13.66 -17.66
C ASN A 140 -16.72 14.26 -16.85
N GLY A 141 -17.86 14.60 -17.47
CA GLY A 141 -19.02 15.20 -16.80
C GLY A 141 -18.75 16.61 -16.26
N ILE A 142 -18.00 17.42 -17.02
CA ILE A 142 -17.53 18.76 -16.61
C ILE A 142 -17.85 19.86 -17.63
N GLU A 143 -18.79 19.63 -18.55
CA GLU A 143 -19.18 20.57 -19.62
C GLU A 143 -19.64 21.92 -19.10
N GLY A 144 -20.41 21.95 -18.00
CA GLY A 144 -20.90 23.19 -17.39
C GLY A 144 -19.86 23.92 -16.53
N LYS A 145 -18.70 23.30 -16.29
CA LYS A 145 -17.70 23.81 -15.34
C LYS A 145 -16.62 24.64 -15.99
N VAL A 146 -16.44 24.53 -17.30
CA VAL A 146 -15.36 25.19 -18.04
C VAL A 146 -15.93 26.07 -19.13
N GLN A 147 -15.60 27.35 -19.10
CA GLN A 147 -16.11 28.33 -20.06
C GLN A 147 -15.00 29.30 -20.47
N ARG A 148 -14.98 29.69 -21.76
CA ARG A 148 -14.15 30.79 -22.24
C ARG A 148 -14.93 32.10 -22.09
N THR A 149 -14.29 33.16 -21.62
CA THR A 149 -14.88 34.49 -21.52
C THR A 149 -14.70 35.28 -22.82
N THR A 150 -15.35 36.44 -22.90
CA THR A 150 -15.21 37.39 -24.02
C THR A 150 -13.79 37.91 -24.16
N ILE A 151 -13.09 38.15 -23.05
CA ILE A 151 -11.70 38.65 -23.00
C ILE A 151 -10.63 37.53 -23.11
N ALA A 152 -10.99 36.38 -23.70
CA ALA A 152 -10.08 35.23 -23.87
C ALA A 152 -9.54 34.61 -22.56
N THR A 153 -10.14 34.88 -21.41
CA THR A 153 -9.81 34.16 -20.16
C THR A 153 -10.64 32.88 -20.03
N ILE A 154 -10.23 31.98 -19.14
CA ILE A 154 -10.93 30.71 -18.91
C ILE A 154 -11.48 30.69 -17.49
N LYS A 155 -12.77 30.40 -17.37
CA LYS A 155 -13.46 30.21 -16.11
C LYS A 155 -13.59 28.71 -15.83
N VAL A 156 -13.15 28.25 -14.66
CA VAL A 156 -13.24 26.85 -14.20
C VAL A 156 -13.91 26.84 -12.82
N ASP A 157 -15.02 26.13 -12.67
CA ASP A 157 -15.79 26.02 -11.41
C ASP A 157 -16.07 27.40 -10.76
N GLY A 158 -16.43 28.39 -11.57
CA GLY A 158 -16.73 29.74 -11.08
C GLY A 158 -15.52 30.69 -10.99
N GLN A 159 -14.30 30.17 -10.98
CA GLN A 159 -13.07 30.97 -10.87
C GLN A 159 -12.50 31.31 -12.24
N THR A 160 -12.21 32.60 -12.48
CA THR A 160 -11.55 33.07 -13.70
C THR A 160 -10.03 33.00 -13.57
N PHE A 161 -9.38 32.41 -14.56
CA PHE A 161 -7.92 32.29 -14.65
C PHE A 161 -7.39 33.19 -15.77
N PHE A 162 -6.40 34.02 -15.42
CA PHE A 162 -5.71 34.91 -16.35
C PHE A 162 -4.46 34.27 -16.95
N ASN A 163 -3.88 33.29 -16.25
CA ASN A 163 -2.75 32.51 -16.76
C ASN A 163 -3.25 31.21 -17.41
N VAL A 164 -2.85 30.99 -18.67
CA VAL A 164 -3.21 29.81 -19.47
C VAL A 164 -2.83 28.49 -18.78
N THR A 165 -1.64 28.44 -18.19
CA THR A 165 -1.12 27.23 -17.54
C THR A 165 -1.91 26.91 -16.28
N GLU A 166 -2.31 27.93 -15.52
CA GLU A 166 -3.15 27.76 -14.33
C GLU A 166 -4.55 27.29 -14.69
N ALA A 167 -5.16 27.88 -15.73
CA ALA A 167 -6.45 27.43 -16.26
C ALA A 167 -6.40 25.95 -16.69
N ALA A 168 -5.39 25.57 -17.46
CA ALA A 168 -5.21 24.20 -17.91
C ALA A 168 -4.99 23.23 -16.74
N ARG A 169 -4.24 23.64 -15.71
CA ARG A 169 -4.04 22.85 -14.47
C ARG A 169 -5.36 22.67 -13.72
N ALA A 170 -6.21 23.70 -13.63
CA ALA A 170 -7.50 23.63 -12.98
C ALA A 170 -8.43 22.61 -13.67
N VAL A 171 -8.54 22.66 -15.00
CA VAL A 171 -9.32 21.67 -15.76
C VAL A 171 -8.71 20.27 -15.66
N ALA A 172 -7.39 20.13 -15.77
CA ALA A 172 -6.70 18.85 -15.65
C ALA A 172 -6.87 18.22 -14.25
N LYS A 173 -7.05 19.02 -13.19
CA LYS A 173 -7.37 18.56 -11.84
C LYS A 173 -8.76 17.92 -11.78
N LEU A 174 -9.75 18.49 -12.47
CA LEU A 174 -11.10 17.91 -12.57
C LEU A 174 -11.08 16.56 -13.33
N ILE A 175 -10.36 16.50 -14.45
CA ILE A 175 -10.17 15.26 -15.23
C ILE A 175 -9.50 14.19 -14.35
N ARG A 176 -8.41 14.55 -13.65
CA ARG A 176 -7.71 13.63 -12.72
C ARG A 176 -8.65 13.14 -11.63
N ALA A 177 -9.46 14.00 -11.02
CA ALA A 177 -10.39 13.61 -9.96
C ALA A 177 -11.39 12.54 -10.45
N ARG A 178 -11.91 12.70 -11.67
CA ARG A 178 -12.77 11.69 -12.32
C ARG A 178 -12.03 10.39 -12.54
N TRP A 179 -10.83 10.41 -13.12
CA TRP A 179 -10.03 9.20 -13.37
C TRP A 179 -9.62 8.47 -12.09
N SER A 180 -9.19 9.20 -11.06
CA SER A 180 -8.92 8.64 -9.73
C SER A 180 -10.14 7.93 -9.17
N LYS A 181 -11.34 8.53 -9.29
CA LYS A 181 -12.60 7.90 -8.86
C LYS A 181 -12.90 6.63 -9.67
N VAL A 182 -12.76 6.68 -10.99
CA VAL A 182 -13.00 5.52 -11.88
C VAL A 182 -12.09 4.35 -11.51
N HIS A 183 -10.78 4.59 -11.38
CA HIS A 183 -9.84 3.53 -11.04
C HIS A 183 -10.05 2.98 -9.63
N MET A 184 -10.32 3.85 -8.66
CA MET A 184 -10.63 3.44 -7.29
C MET A 184 -11.91 2.61 -7.23
N THR A 185 -13.00 3.05 -7.85
CA THR A 185 -14.26 2.31 -7.91
C THR A 185 -14.08 0.97 -8.62
N ALA A 186 -13.33 0.92 -9.72
CA ALA A 186 -13.06 -0.33 -10.44
C ALA A 186 -12.24 -1.32 -9.61
N TRP A 187 -11.28 -0.85 -8.80
CA TRP A 187 -10.53 -1.72 -7.89
C TRP A 187 -11.40 -2.16 -6.70
N LYS A 188 -12.09 -1.22 -6.04
CA LYS A 188 -13.01 -1.49 -4.94
C LYS A 188 -14.16 -2.41 -5.35
N GLY A 189 -14.64 -2.33 -6.59
CA GLY A 189 -15.69 -3.22 -7.10
C GLY A 189 -15.27 -4.68 -7.29
N LYS A 190 -13.98 -5.03 -7.15
CA LYS A 190 -13.52 -6.42 -7.21
C LYS A 190 -13.66 -7.08 -5.84
N ALA A 191 -14.49 -8.13 -5.76
CA ALA A 191 -14.75 -8.87 -4.52
C ALA A 191 -13.46 -9.34 -3.81
N VAL A 192 -12.52 -9.94 -4.55
CA VAL A 192 -11.26 -10.44 -3.97
C VAL A 192 -10.15 -9.39 -4.03
N ALA A 193 -9.96 -8.72 -5.18
CA ALA A 193 -8.83 -7.80 -5.34
C ALA A 193 -8.97 -6.50 -4.53
N GLY A 194 -10.21 -6.04 -4.29
CA GLY A 194 -10.52 -4.83 -3.53
C GLY A 194 -10.67 -5.04 -2.02
N ARG A 195 -10.60 -6.29 -1.52
CA ARG A 195 -10.92 -6.62 -0.12
C ARG A 195 -10.10 -5.87 0.92
N VAL A 196 -8.86 -5.53 0.62
CA VAL A 196 -7.96 -4.81 1.54
C VAL A 196 -8.42 -3.37 1.79
N ILE A 197 -9.16 -2.78 0.84
CA ILE A 197 -9.74 -1.43 0.95
C ILE A 197 -11.25 -1.46 1.19
N HIS A 198 -11.85 -2.64 1.32
CA HIS A 198 -13.24 -2.76 1.76
C HIS A 198 -13.29 -2.41 3.24
N GLY A 199 -13.91 -1.28 3.57
CA GLY A 199 -14.13 -0.86 4.94
C GLY A 199 -15.17 -1.69 5.69
N ARG A 200 -15.38 -2.97 5.34
CA ARG A 200 -16.18 -3.98 6.06
C ARG A 200 -15.56 -5.35 5.82
N ARG A 201 -15.53 -6.22 6.82
CA ARG A 201 -15.23 -7.64 6.60
C ARG A 201 -16.39 -8.26 5.80
N LEU A 202 -16.11 -9.26 4.97
CA LEU A 202 -17.16 -10.08 4.37
C LEU A 202 -17.88 -10.82 5.51
N GLY A 203 -19.08 -10.36 5.90
CA GLY A 203 -19.93 -11.00 6.90
C GLY A 203 -20.09 -10.27 8.25
N ASP A 204 -19.30 -9.22 8.53
CA ASP A 204 -19.44 -8.39 9.74
C ASP A 204 -19.67 -6.92 9.35
N ASP A 205 -20.57 -6.23 10.07
CA ASP A 205 -20.82 -4.79 9.89
C ASP A 205 -19.69 -3.89 10.43
N GLU A 206 -18.64 -4.47 11.05
CA GLU A 206 -17.51 -3.71 11.55
C GLU A 206 -16.56 -3.25 10.44
N PRO A 207 -16.08 -1.99 10.50
CA PRO A 207 -15.06 -1.54 9.58
C PRO A 207 -13.77 -2.33 9.72
N ASN A 208 -13.06 -2.54 8.60
CA ASN A 208 -11.79 -3.28 8.59
C ASN A 208 -10.71 -2.65 9.50
N GLY A 209 -10.91 -1.40 9.92
CA GLY A 209 -10.10 -0.74 10.95
C GLY A 209 -8.69 -0.41 10.50
N LEU A 210 -8.44 -0.35 9.19
CA LEU A 210 -7.11 -0.10 8.63
C LEU A 210 -6.85 1.38 8.39
N CYS A 211 -5.62 1.82 8.66
CA CYS A 211 -5.13 3.12 8.25
C CYS A 211 -4.60 3.03 6.82
N LEU A 212 -5.40 3.37 5.80
CA LEU A 212 -4.96 3.28 4.41
C LEU A 212 -3.74 4.16 4.10
N LYS A 213 -3.65 5.33 4.74
CA LYS A 213 -2.54 6.28 4.57
C LYS A 213 -1.20 5.64 4.95
N ASP A 214 -1.19 4.84 6.01
CA ASP A 214 0.02 4.20 6.50
C ASP A 214 0.19 2.80 5.90
N SER A 215 -0.86 2.00 5.70
CA SER A 215 -0.81 0.58 5.26
C SER A 215 -0.06 0.23 3.95
N PHE A 216 0.41 1.22 3.20
CA PHE A 216 1.03 1.02 1.89
C PHE A 216 2.36 1.77 1.72
N LEU A 217 3.00 2.25 2.81
CA LEU A 217 4.25 3.01 2.71
C LEU A 217 5.36 2.19 2.05
N TRP A 218 5.43 0.89 2.33
CA TRP A 218 6.39 -0.04 1.71
C TRP A 218 6.31 -0.04 0.18
N SER A 219 5.10 0.10 -0.38
CA SER A 219 4.88 0.09 -1.84
C SER A 219 5.00 1.50 -2.45
N ALA A 220 4.61 2.53 -1.70
CA ALA A 220 4.62 3.91 -2.16
C ALA A 220 6.03 4.52 -2.18
N ARG A 221 6.80 4.24 -1.11
CA ARG A 221 8.08 4.89 -0.81
C ARG A 221 9.25 3.91 -0.78
N GLY A 222 8.96 2.67 -0.39
CA GLY A 222 9.95 1.66 -0.06
C GLY A 222 10.77 1.13 -1.23
N TRP A 223 11.94 0.58 -0.89
CA TRP A 223 12.90 0.05 -1.85
C TRP A 223 12.62 -1.43 -2.10
N VAL A 224 11.60 -1.67 -2.92
CA VAL A 224 11.05 -3.01 -3.14
C VAL A 224 11.21 -3.41 -4.61
N SER A 225 11.62 -4.66 -4.83
CA SER A 225 11.78 -5.23 -6.17
C SER A 225 10.45 -5.60 -6.80
N SER A 226 10.43 -5.71 -8.14
CA SER A 226 9.24 -6.10 -8.90
C SER A 226 8.65 -7.44 -8.43
N LYS A 227 9.50 -8.42 -8.11
CA LYS A 227 9.05 -9.75 -7.65
C LYS A 227 8.36 -9.69 -6.28
N VAL A 228 8.89 -8.89 -5.34
CA VAL A 228 8.29 -8.73 -4.01
C VAL A 228 6.91 -8.08 -4.13
N LEU A 229 6.82 -6.95 -4.85
CA LEU A 229 5.53 -6.28 -5.09
C LEU A 229 4.52 -7.24 -5.71
N ARG A 230 4.90 -7.92 -6.81
CA ARG A 230 4.05 -8.88 -7.51
C ARG A 230 3.46 -9.92 -6.55
N ASN A 231 4.33 -10.59 -5.78
CA ASN A 231 3.92 -11.70 -4.93
C ASN A 231 3.03 -11.22 -3.78
N VAL A 232 3.37 -10.09 -3.16
CA VAL A 232 2.59 -9.53 -2.04
C VAL A 232 1.25 -8.99 -2.52
N TRP A 233 1.19 -8.33 -3.67
CA TRP A 233 -0.09 -7.94 -4.28
C TRP A 233 -0.93 -9.15 -4.68
N ALA A 234 -0.31 -10.24 -5.13
CA ALA A 234 -1.03 -11.48 -5.41
C ALA A 234 -1.62 -12.12 -4.14
N VAL A 235 -0.95 -11.98 -3.00
CA VAL A 235 -1.52 -12.35 -1.69
C VAL A 235 -2.74 -11.47 -1.40
N GLN A 236 -2.59 -10.14 -1.43
CA GLN A 236 -3.67 -9.20 -1.15
C GLN A 236 -4.88 -9.42 -2.07
N GLU A 237 -4.64 -9.67 -3.34
CA GLU A 237 -5.68 -9.79 -4.36
C GLU A 237 -6.16 -11.22 -4.61
N GLY A 238 -5.65 -12.20 -3.84
CA GLY A 238 -6.03 -13.62 -3.99
C GLY A 238 -5.69 -14.20 -5.37
N SER A 239 -4.65 -13.67 -6.02
CA SER A 239 -4.20 -14.06 -7.36
C SER A 239 -3.03 -15.05 -7.35
N LEU A 240 -2.66 -15.57 -6.18
CA LEU A 240 -1.69 -16.67 -6.08
C LEU A 240 -2.28 -17.97 -6.64
N LEU A 241 -1.40 -18.83 -7.17
CA LEU A 241 -1.76 -20.17 -7.63
C LEU A 241 -1.87 -21.14 -6.44
N THR A 242 -2.80 -20.86 -5.53
CA THR A 242 -3.14 -21.75 -4.43
C THR A 242 -4.19 -22.76 -4.89
N ARG A 243 -4.28 -23.94 -4.26
CA ARG A 243 -5.27 -24.97 -4.63
C ARG A 243 -6.73 -24.49 -4.48
N CYS A 244 -6.99 -23.53 -3.58
CA CYS A 244 -8.31 -22.89 -3.46
C CYS A 244 -8.55 -21.74 -4.44
N SER A 245 -7.54 -21.23 -5.15
CA SER A 245 -7.75 -20.11 -6.08
C SER A 245 -8.48 -20.58 -7.35
N ALA A 246 -9.16 -19.67 -8.05
CA ALA A 246 -9.85 -20.02 -9.30
C ALA A 246 -8.89 -20.60 -10.34
N ALA A 247 -7.68 -20.03 -10.45
CA ALA A 247 -6.62 -20.55 -11.30
C ALA A 247 -6.12 -21.92 -10.82
N GLY A 248 -5.95 -22.13 -9.51
CA GLY A 248 -5.53 -23.41 -8.96
C GLY A 248 -6.54 -24.53 -9.24
N ARG A 249 -7.84 -24.25 -9.09
CA ARG A 249 -8.90 -25.22 -9.42
C ARG A 249 -8.93 -25.60 -10.90
N ALA A 250 -8.58 -24.66 -11.79
CA ALA A 250 -8.51 -24.92 -13.23
C ALA A 250 -7.24 -25.70 -13.61
N CYS A 251 -6.09 -25.36 -13.03
CA CYS A 251 -4.81 -25.99 -13.36
C CYS A 251 -4.59 -27.34 -12.64
N MET A 252 -5.28 -27.59 -11.53
CA MET A 252 -5.15 -28.81 -10.72
C MET A 252 -6.54 -29.45 -10.49
N PRO A 253 -7.19 -29.95 -11.54
CA PRO A 253 -8.50 -30.62 -11.42
C PRO A 253 -8.37 -31.84 -10.50
N GLY A 254 -9.34 -32.05 -9.62
CA GLY A 254 -9.32 -33.15 -8.64
C GLY A 254 -8.48 -32.92 -7.39
N SER A 255 -7.79 -31.77 -7.26
CA SER A 255 -7.12 -31.42 -6.00
C SER A 255 -8.12 -31.29 -4.85
N THR A 256 -7.80 -31.87 -3.70
CA THR A 256 -8.59 -31.81 -2.46
C THR A 256 -8.67 -30.40 -1.86
N ARG A 257 -8.01 -29.39 -2.47
CA ARG A 257 -7.95 -27.98 -2.04
C ARG A 257 -7.26 -27.75 -0.69
N VAL A 258 -6.90 -28.81 0.02
CA VAL A 258 -6.12 -28.75 1.26
C VAL A 258 -4.70 -28.27 0.97
N CYS A 259 -4.09 -27.65 1.99
CA CYS A 259 -2.73 -27.16 2.00
C CYS A 259 -1.75 -28.22 1.52
N ARG A 260 -0.94 -27.91 0.51
CA ARG A 260 0.09 -28.82 -0.03
C ARG A 260 1.19 -29.17 0.97
N MET A 261 1.31 -28.43 2.06
CA MET A 261 2.20 -28.75 3.17
C MET A 261 1.59 -29.76 4.14
N HIS A 262 0.35 -30.21 3.90
CA HIS A 262 -0.38 -31.14 4.77
C HIS A 262 -0.36 -30.70 6.23
N CYS A 263 -0.45 -29.39 6.46
CA CYS A 263 -0.19 -28.80 7.78
C CYS A 263 -1.29 -29.12 8.80
N ALA A 264 -2.50 -29.44 8.33
CA ALA A 264 -3.60 -30.03 9.08
C ALA A 264 -4.60 -30.68 8.08
N PRO A 265 -5.42 -31.66 8.51
CA PRO A 265 -6.32 -32.40 7.62
C PRO A 265 -7.26 -31.53 6.77
N ASP A 266 -7.92 -30.54 7.39
CA ASP A 266 -8.94 -29.71 6.73
C ASP A 266 -8.45 -28.29 6.41
N ALA A 267 -7.14 -28.05 6.46
CA ALA A 267 -6.58 -26.73 6.23
C ALA A 267 -6.63 -26.36 4.74
N MET A 268 -7.61 -25.56 4.33
CA MET A 268 -7.78 -25.09 2.95
C MET A 268 -6.62 -24.18 2.51
N GLU A 269 -6.06 -24.44 1.33
CA GLU A 269 -4.93 -23.69 0.78
C GLU A 269 -5.36 -22.35 0.15
N THR A 270 -5.54 -21.34 1.00
CA THR A 270 -5.80 -19.95 0.58
C THR A 270 -4.57 -19.07 0.76
N ALA A 271 -4.54 -17.90 0.10
CA ALA A 271 -3.48 -16.92 0.31
C ALA A 271 -3.33 -16.54 1.79
N GLU A 272 -4.46 -16.34 2.49
CA GLU A 272 -4.48 -16.06 3.93
C GLU A 272 -3.86 -17.20 4.73
N HIS A 273 -4.26 -18.44 4.44
CA HIS A 273 -3.74 -19.62 5.12
C HIS A 273 -2.22 -19.67 5.01
N ILE A 274 -1.69 -19.55 3.79
CA ILE A 274 -0.26 -19.59 3.49
C ILE A 274 0.49 -18.56 4.35
N VAL A 275 0.06 -17.29 4.32
CA VAL A 275 0.86 -16.20 4.90
C VAL A 275 0.63 -15.97 6.39
N SER A 276 -0.41 -16.54 7.00
CA SER A 276 -0.79 -16.22 8.39
C SER A 276 -1.23 -17.39 9.28
N SER A 277 -1.63 -18.54 8.71
CA SER A 277 -2.29 -19.60 9.49
C SER A 277 -1.69 -21.00 9.32
N CYS A 278 -0.81 -21.22 8.36
CA CYS A 278 -0.19 -22.51 8.10
C CYS A 278 0.74 -22.94 9.25
N SER A 279 0.38 -24.00 9.96
CA SER A 279 1.16 -24.57 11.07
C SER A 279 2.55 -25.05 10.65
N HIS A 280 2.69 -25.55 9.42
CA HIS A 280 4.00 -25.94 8.87
C HIS A 280 4.98 -24.76 8.79
N TRP A 281 4.49 -23.58 8.41
CA TRP A 281 5.32 -22.37 8.31
C TRP A 281 5.40 -21.57 9.62
N ARG A 282 4.47 -21.84 10.56
CA ARG A 282 4.36 -21.10 11.83
C ARG A 282 5.59 -21.26 12.72
N THR A 283 6.29 -22.38 12.62
CA THR A 283 7.46 -22.71 13.46
C THR A 283 8.80 -22.33 12.82
N ASN A 284 8.80 -21.77 11.60
CA ASN A 284 10.03 -21.42 10.88
C ASN A 284 9.95 -20.01 10.25
N ILE A 285 9.64 -19.88 8.95
CA ILE A 285 9.62 -18.63 8.19
C ILE A 285 8.68 -17.58 8.80
N MET A 286 7.56 -17.98 9.41
CA MET A 286 6.68 -17.02 10.09
C MET A 286 7.32 -16.43 11.36
N VAL A 287 8.11 -17.21 12.12
CA VAL A 287 8.90 -16.73 13.26
C VAL A 287 10.01 -15.81 12.76
N GLU A 288 10.74 -16.22 11.71
CA GLU A 288 11.78 -15.36 11.13
C GLU A 288 11.22 -14.03 10.67
N ARG A 289 10.07 -14.01 9.97
CA ARG A 289 9.41 -12.76 9.55
C ARG A 289 9.00 -11.90 10.75
N HIS A 290 8.50 -12.52 11.81
CA HIS A 290 8.15 -11.83 13.04
C HIS A 290 9.39 -11.15 13.66
N ASP A 291 10.47 -11.91 13.81
CA ASP A 291 11.72 -11.41 14.39
C ASP A 291 12.40 -10.38 13.50
N ASP A 292 12.30 -10.50 12.17
CA ASP A 292 12.77 -9.51 11.21
C ASP A 292 12.07 -8.15 11.41
N VAL A 293 10.78 -8.16 11.77
CA VAL A 293 10.02 -6.94 12.12
C VAL A 293 10.49 -6.40 13.46
N ALA A 294 10.61 -7.25 14.49
CA ALA A 294 11.09 -6.85 15.81
C ALA A 294 12.51 -6.25 15.74
N ARG A 295 13.39 -6.80 14.89
CA ARG A 295 14.75 -6.28 14.67
C ARG A 295 14.80 -4.87 14.11
N VAL A 296 13.79 -4.45 13.34
CA VAL A 296 13.69 -3.05 12.87
C VAL A 296 13.53 -2.10 14.06
N LEU A 297 12.64 -2.42 15.01
CA LEU A 297 12.46 -1.63 16.23
C LEU A 297 13.69 -1.69 17.12
N TYR A 298 14.22 -2.89 17.33
CA TYR A 298 15.42 -3.09 18.14
C TYR A 298 16.61 -2.26 17.64
N ALA A 299 16.83 -2.20 16.32
CA ALA A 299 17.87 -1.35 15.73
C ALA A 299 17.60 0.16 15.92
N SER A 300 16.34 0.58 16.00
CA SER A 300 15.96 1.97 16.29
C SER A 300 16.15 2.33 17.77
N ILE A 301 15.72 1.45 18.67
CA ILE A 301 15.92 1.57 20.12
C ILE A 301 17.42 1.64 20.43
N ARG A 302 18.23 0.77 19.82
CA ARG A 302 19.69 0.81 20.00
C ARG A 302 20.32 2.14 19.57
N ARG A 303 19.82 2.74 18.49
CA ARG A 303 20.28 4.07 18.07
C ARG A 303 19.83 5.18 19.02
N LYS A 304 18.62 5.09 19.58
CA LYS A 304 18.14 6.03 20.62
C LYS A 304 19.11 6.11 21.80
N TYR A 305 19.65 4.98 22.22
CA TYR A 305 20.53 4.86 23.38
C TYR A 305 22.03 4.73 23.05
N ASN A 306 22.44 4.99 21.79
CA ASN A 306 23.83 4.90 21.33
C ASN A 306 24.52 3.54 21.64
N ILE A 307 23.78 2.44 21.49
CA ILE A 307 24.23 1.09 21.85
C ILE A 307 24.92 0.40 20.68
N ASN A 308 26.24 0.23 20.79
CA ASN A 308 27.09 -0.37 19.75
C ASN A 308 27.46 -1.84 19.99
N ASN A 309 27.01 -2.45 21.10
CA ASN A 309 27.30 -3.84 21.45
C ASN A 309 26.94 -4.81 20.30
N VAL A 310 27.84 -5.74 20.00
CA VAL A 310 27.53 -6.82 19.06
C VAL A 310 26.69 -7.85 19.79
N VAL A 311 25.49 -8.12 19.28
CA VAL A 311 24.55 -9.09 19.86
C VAL A 311 24.02 -10.02 18.78
N ASN A 312 23.79 -11.27 19.15
CA ASN A 312 23.10 -12.23 18.29
C ASN A 312 21.59 -12.13 18.55
N THR A 313 20.87 -11.50 17.62
CA THR A 313 19.41 -11.32 17.71
C THR A 313 18.61 -12.59 17.37
N HIS A 314 19.28 -13.70 17.05
CA HIS A 314 18.64 -15.01 16.90
C HIS A 314 18.52 -15.77 18.24
N VAL A 315 19.12 -15.25 19.31
CA VAL A 315 19.00 -15.82 20.65
C VAL A 315 18.48 -14.77 21.65
N PRO A 316 17.70 -15.18 22.66
CA PRO A 316 17.35 -14.31 23.77
C PRO A 316 18.59 -13.70 24.43
N HIS A 317 18.52 -12.43 24.79
CA HIS A 317 19.61 -11.75 25.50
C HIS A 317 19.13 -10.49 26.23
N VAL A 318 19.97 -10.01 27.14
CA VAL A 318 19.75 -8.78 27.91
C VAL A 318 20.95 -7.86 27.75
N LEU A 319 20.69 -6.57 27.54
CA LEU A 319 21.67 -5.51 27.60
C LEU A 319 21.36 -4.62 28.79
N ASP A 320 22.16 -4.69 29.85
CA ASP A 320 22.11 -3.74 30.98
C ASP A 320 23.30 -2.78 30.87
N LEU A 321 23.00 -1.50 30.62
CA LEU A 321 23.99 -0.43 30.48
C LEU A 321 24.00 0.52 31.70
N GLY A 322 23.39 0.11 32.81
CA GLY A 322 23.24 0.92 34.01
C GLY A 322 22.11 1.94 33.91
N THR A 323 22.06 2.74 32.84
CA THR A 323 21.00 3.75 32.61
C THR A 323 19.79 3.19 31.88
N VAL A 324 20.00 2.17 31.04
CA VAL A 324 18.94 1.50 30.29
C VAL A 324 19.15 -0.01 30.32
N VAL A 325 18.06 -0.76 30.44
CA VAL A 325 18.04 -2.22 30.27
C VAL A 325 17.17 -2.58 29.08
N ILE A 326 17.67 -3.44 28.20
CA ILE A 326 16.90 -3.96 27.07
C ILE A 326 16.89 -5.48 27.11
N HIS A 327 15.70 -6.06 27.20
CA HIS A 327 15.48 -7.50 27.04
C HIS A 327 14.99 -7.78 25.63
N TRP A 328 15.58 -8.79 24.98
CA TRP A 328 15.19 -9.28 23.65
C TRP A 328 14.75 -10.74 23.77
N ASN A 329 13.48 -11.01 23.48
CA ASN A 329 12.88 -12.35 23.56
C ASN A 329 13.22 -13.10 24.86
N ASP A 330 13.28 -12.38 25.99
CA ASP A 330 13.76 -12.89 27.27
C ASP A 330 12.64 -12.91 28.32
N SER A 331 12.69 -13.89 29.21
CA SER A 331 11.69 -14.05 30.28
C SER A 331 12.00 -13.10 31.42
N ILE A 332 11.04 -12.26 31.77
CA ILE A 332 11.20 -11.26 32.81
C ILE A 332 10.88 -11.88 34.16
N TRP A 333 11.84 -11.80 35.08
CA TRP A 333 11.60 -12.15 36.47
C TRP A 333 10.74 -11.08 37.16
N THR A 334 9.74 -11.54 37.89
CA THR A 334 8.75 -10.73 38.59
C THR A 334 8.48 -11.30 39.98
N SER A 335 8.00 -10.46 40.90
CA SER A 335 7.61 -10.90 42.25
C SER A 335 6.42 -11.85 42.28
N GLU A 336 5.64 -11.91 41.19
CA GLU A 336 4.50 -12.79 41.01
C GLU A 336 4.76 -13.81 39.88
N GLY A 337 4.24 -15.02 40.00
CA GLY A 337 4.34 -16.06 38.98
C GLY A 337 3.33 -15.82 37.85
N LEU A 338 3.80 -15.32 36.70
CA LEU A 338 2.94 -15.01 35.56
C LEU A 338 3.07 -16.07 34.46
N ALA A 339 1.94 -16.44 33.86
CA ALA A 339 1.92 -17.31 32.67
C ALA A 339 2.53 -16.59 31.44
N HIS A 340 2.43 -15.27 31.41
CA HIS A 340 2.92 -14.41 30.33
C HIS A 340 3.93 -13.39 30.85
N ASN A 341 5.21 -13.78 30.89
CA ASN A 341 6.31 -12.93 31.35
C ASN A 341 7.43 -12.73 30.31
N LYS A 342 7.26 -13.23 29.09
CA LYS A 342 8.27 -13.17 28.04
C LYS A 342 7.79 -12.24 26.92
N PRO A 343 8.09 -10.94 26.97
CA PRO A 343 7.78 -10.03 25.88
C PRO A 343 8.78 -10.15 24.74
N ASP A 344 8.42 -9.69 23.55
CA ASP A 344 9.34 -9.67 22.40
C ASP A 344 10.49 -8.69 22.63
N ILE A 345 10.19 -7.48 23.09
CA ILE A 345 11.18 -6.49 23.53
C ILE A 345 10.69 -5.81 24.80
N LEU A 346 11.55 -5.67 25.79
CA LEU A 346 11.31 -4.77 26.92
C LEU A 346 12.45 -3.75 27.00
N VAL A 347 12.10 -2.48 27.16
CA VAL A 347 13.07 -1.39 27.35
C VAL A 347 12.75 -0.72 28.67
N TRP A 348 13.70 -0.71 29.60
CA TRP A 348 13.61 0.00 30.86
C TRP A 348 14.63 1.14 30.89
N ASP A 349 14.13 2.36 30.75
CA ASP A 349 14.91 3.58 30.85
C ASP A 349 14.84 4.11 32.29
N ARG A 350 15.95 3.96 33.00
CA ARG A 350 16.04 4.34 34.42
C ARG A 350 16.16 5.85 34.60
N LEU A 351 16.58 6.59 33.57
CA LEU A 351 16.74 8.06 33.66
C LEU A 351 15.39 8.77 33.70
N ILE A 352 14.45 8.34 32.85
CA ILE A 352 13.09 8.91 32.82
C ILE A 352 12.09 8.09 33.65
N ASN A 353 12.58 7.07 34.36
CA ASN A 353 11.79 6.13 35.17
C ASN A 353 10.59 5.53 34.40
N ARG A 354 10.85 5.05 33.18
CA ARG A 354 9.83 4.51 32.28
C ARG A 354 10.26 3.19 31.66
N LEU A 355 9.29 2.30 31.45
CA LEU A 355 9.47 0.99 30.89
C LEU A 355 8.43 0.76 29.79
N TRP A 356 8.86 0.21 28.66
CA TRP A 356 7.99 -0.18 27.56
C TRP A 356 8.04 -1.69 27.38
N ILE A 357 6.86 -2.32 27.42
CA ILE A 357 6.65 -3.72 27.00
C ILE A 357 6.19 -3.65 25.55
N ILE A 358 7.04 -4.08 24.62
CA ILE A 358 6.78 -3.98 23.18
C ILE A 358 6.50 -5.38 22.63
N GLU A 359 5.32 -5.53 22.04
CA GLU A 359 4.84 -6.80 21.53
C GLU A 359 4.56 -6.73 20.04
N ILE A 360 5.21 -7.57 19.25
CA ILE A 360 5.06 -7.65 17.81
C ILE A 360 4.00 -8.71 17.45
N SER A 361 3.29 -8.45 16.36
CA SER A 361 2.45 -9.46 15.70
C SER A 361 2.35 -9.18 14.21
N VAL A 362 2.43 -10.25 13.40
CA VAL A 362 2.19 -10.18 11.96
C VAL A 362 1.03 -11.09 11.62
N SER A 363 -0.10 -10.52 11.21
CA SER A 363 -1.36 -11.24 11.05
C SER A 363 -2.05 -10.93 9.72
N TRP A 364 -3.11 -11.66 9.40
CA TRP A 364 -3.94 -11.29 8.25
C TRP A 364 -4.63 -9.95 8.51
N PHE A 365 -4.76 -9.10 7.48
CA PHE A 365 -5.19 -7.71 7.66
C PHE A 365 -6.55 -7.58 8.36
N THR A 366 -7.47 -8.54 8.16
CA THR A 366 -8.77 -8.50 8.84
C THR A 366 -8.63 -8.64 10.34
N ARG A 367 -7.59 -9.31 10.86
CA ARG A 367 -7.38 -9.66 12.28
C ARG A 367 -6.51 -8.66 13.05
N ILE A 368 -6.03 -7.58 12.41
CA ILE A 368 -5.09 -6.63 13.03
C ILE A 368 -5.64 -6.04 14.35
N LEU A 369 -6.85 -5.47 14.34
CA LEU A 369 -7.43 -4.87 15.55
C LEU A 369 -7.67 -5.91 16.67
N GLN A 370 -8.07 -7.13 16.30
CA GLN A 370 -8.27 -8.21 17.28
C GLN A 370 -6.93 -8.61 17.93
N GLN A 371 -5.86 -8.70 17.15
CA GLN A 371 -4.52 -8.98 17.65
C GLN A 371 -4.00 -7.84 18.55
N GLU A 372 -4.27 -6.59 18.19
CA GLU A 372 -3.94 -5.42 19.00
C GLU A 372 -4.59 -5.49 20.38
N LYS A 373 -5.91 -5.70 20.44
CA LYS A 373 -6.66 -5.88 21.69
C LYS A 373 -6.14 -7.06 22.51
N ARG A 374 -5.83 -8.19 21.87
CA ARG A 374 -5.29 -9.38 22.54
C ARG A 374 -3.95 -9.09 23.23
N LYS A 375 -3.03 -8.39 22.56
CA LYS A 375 -1.71 -8.05 23.14
C LYS A 375 -1.83 -7.07 24.31
N LEU A 376 -2.73 -6.08 24.19
CA LEU A 376 -3.06 -5.17 25.30
C LEU A 376 -3.66 -5.92 26.50
N GLY A 377 -4.58 -6.86 26.25
CA GLY A 377 -5.15 -7.71 27.29
C GLY A 377 -4.09 -8.58 27.99
N LYS A 378 -3.26 -9.25 27.19
CA LYS A 378 -2.22 -10.19 27.66
C LYS A 378 -1.24 -9.58 28.66
N TYR A 379 -0.70 -8.39 28.37
CA TYR A 379 0.32 -7.76 29.22
C TYR A 379 -0.19 -6.60 30.06
N GLY A 380 -1.35 -6.03 29.71
CA GLY A 380 -1.92 -4.85 30.37
C GLY A 380 -3.13 -5.11 31.26
N ILE A 381 -3.86 -6.22 31.08
CA ILE A 381 -5.06 -6.54 31.87
C ILE A 381 -4.83 -7.77 32.75
N ASN A 382 -4.36 -8.88 32.16
CA ASN A 382 -4.17 -10.11 32.91
C ASN A 382 -3.18 -11.06 32.22
N SER A 383 -2.05 -11.30 32.88
CA SER A 383 -0.93 -12.12 32.39
C SER A 383 -0.90 -13.53 33.01
N THR A 384 -1.94 -13.93 33.74
CA THR A 384 -2.08 -15.27 34.32
C THR A 384 -2.99 -16.18 33.48
N LEU A 385 -3.80 -15.61 32.58
CA LEU A 385 -4.71 -16.36 31.73
C LEU A 385 -3.96 -17.20 30.66
N PRO A 386 -4.56 -18.29 30.14
CA PRO A 386 -3.96 -19.11 29.08
C PRO A 386 -3.72 -18.35 27.77
N GLU A 387 -2.73 -18.75 26.98
CA GLU A 387 -2.40 -18.12 25.68
C GLU A 387 -3.62 -18.01 24.76
N ASN A 388 -4.49 -19.03 24.73
CA ASN A 388 -5.66 -19.12 23.83
C ASN A 388 -6.89 -18.32 24.30
N THR A 389 -6.74 -17.47 25.32
CA THR A 389 -7.83 -16.63 25.85
C THR A 389 -8.41 -15.74 24.74
N PRO A 390 -9.75 -15.75 24.53
CA PRO A 390 -10.39 -14.86 23.57
C PRO A 390 -10.29 -13.40 24.04
N VAL A 391 -10.39 -12.45 23.10
CA VAL A 391 -10.21 -11.01 23.40
C VAL A 391 -11.21 -10.51 24.46
N ASP A 392 -12.44 -10.98 24.43
CA ASP A 392 -13.48 -10.58 25.39
C ASP A 392 -13.37 -11.34 26.73
N GLY A 393 -12.45 -12.31 26.82
CA GLY A 393 -12.19 -13.10 28.02
C GLY A 393 -11.10 -12.53 28.94
N PHE A 394 -10.47 -11.41 28.59
CA PHE A 394 -9.48 -10.77 29.45
C PHE A 394 -10.15 -10.03 30.61
N LEU A 395 -10.41 -10.76 31.70
CA LEU A 395 -10.89 -10.20 32.97
C LEU A 395 -9.73 -9.52 33.74
N PRO A 396 -9.97 -8.41 34.46
CA PRO A 396 -8.94 -7.76 35.27
C PRO A 396 -8.24 -8.73 36.23
N GLY A 397 -6.92 -8.69 36.29
CA GLY A 397 -6.13 -9.51 37.20
C GLY A 397 -4.68 -9.05 37.26
N THR A 398 -3.79 -9.90 37.78
CA THR A 398 -2.36 -9.60 37.77
C THR A 398 -1.85 -9.56 36.33
N SER A 399 -1.24 -8.44 35.95
CA SER A 399 -0.61 -8.26 34.64
C SER A 399 0.89 -8.00 34.77
N LEU A 400 1.67 -8.33 33.73
CA LEU A 400 3.09 -8.01 33.68
C LEU A 400 3.31 -6.50 33.87
N LYS A 401 2.44 -5.67 33.27
CA LYS A 401 2.45 -4.22 33.47
C LYS A 401 2.34 -3.86 34.96
N SER A 402 1.28 -4.31 35.64
CA SER A 402 1.04 -3.94 37.04
C SER A 402 2.14 -4.43 37.99
N VAL A 403 2.67 -5.64 37.75
CA VAL A 403 3.74 -6.21 38.56
C VAL A 403 5.05 -5.45 38.35
N LEU A 404 5.42 -5.14 37.10
CA LEU A 404 6.63 -4.34 36.84
C LEU A 404 6.52 -2.90 37.36
N GLN A 405 5.33 -2.29 37.34
CA GLN A 405 5.13 -0.97 37.95
C GLN A 405 5.42 -1.00 39.45
N LYS A 406 4.97 -2.06 40.14
CA LYS A 406 5.23 -2.29 41.56
C LYS A 406 6.70 -2.60 41.83
N ASP A 407 7.26 -3.60 41.14
CA ASP A 407 8.61 -4.12 41.38
C ASP A 407 9.70 -3.09 41.04
N ARG A 408 9.51 -2.33 39.95
CA ARG A 408 10.50 -1.36 39.44
C ARG A 408 10.21 0.08 39.83
N LYS A 409 9.05 0.35 40.45
CA LYS A 409 8.59 1.70 40.86
C LYS A 409 8.67 2.73 39.72
N CYS A 410 8.30 2.29 38.52
CA CYS A 410 8.40 3.08 37.29
C CYS A 410 7.09 3.07 36.50
N ARG A 411 6.91 4.02 35.58
CA ARG A 411 5.78 3.98 34.66
C ARG A 411 5.99 2.85 33.64
N VAL A 412 5.00 1.98 33.45
CA VAL A 412 5.05 0.91 32.44
C VAL A 412 3.98 1.13 31.38
N ASP A 413 4.36 1.13 30.10
CA ASP A 413 3.43 1.19 28.98
C ASP A 413 3.53 -0.11 28.14
N VAL A 414 2.38 -0.63 27.70
CA VAL A 414 2.29 -1.77 26.78
C VAL A 414 2.07 -1.24 25.37
N ILE A 415 2.97 -1.57 24.45
CA ILE A 415 3.03 -1.05 23.09
C ILE A 415 2.85 -2.19 22.09
N PRO A 416 1.62 -2.44 21.61
CA PRO A 416 1.37 -3.45 20.59
C PRO A 416 1.75 -2.94 19.20
N ILE A 417 2.63 -3.66 18.53
CA ILE A 417 3.10 -3.40 17.17
C ILE A 417 2.54 -4.49 16.26
N VAL A 418 1.34 -4.25 15.74
CA VAL A 418 0.63 -5.21 14.89
C VAL A 418 0.66 -4.77 13.44
N LEU A 419 1.17 -5.65 12.57
CA LEU A 419 1.17 -5.46 11.13
C LEU A 419 0.39 -6.57 10.41
N GLY A 420 -0.11 -6.21 9.24
CA GLY A 420 -0.63 -7.12 8.24
C GLY A 420 0.51 -7.83 7.53
N THR A 421 0.29 -9.08 7.13
CA THR A 421 1.25 -9.85 6.32
C THR A 421 1.67 -9.13 5.03
N CYS A 422 0.87 -8.19 4.52
CA CYS A 422 1.15 -7.43 3.31
C CYS A 422 1.36 -5.93 3.58
N GLY A 423 1.71 -5.58 4.83
CA GLY A 423 2.04 -4.22 5.26
C GLY A 423 0.86 -3.41 5.81
N GLU A 424 -0.33 -3.99 5.96
CA GLU A 424 -1.49 -3.28 6.49
C GLU A 424 -1.32 -2.93 7.97
N VAL A 425 -1.86 -1.79 8.41
CA VAL A 425 -1.72 -1.35 9.81
C VAL A 425 -3.00 -0.68 10.33
N SER A 426 -3.20 -0.68 11.64
CA SER A 426 -4.29 0.07 12.28
C SER A 426 -3.96 1.58 12.37
N PRO A 427 -4.97 2.45 12.56
CA PRO A 427 -4.76 3.87 12.88
C PRO A 427 -3.90 4.10 14.12
N ASN A 428 -3.87 3.14 15.05
CA ASN A 428 -3.19 3.27 16.34
C ASN A 428 -1.68 3.05 16.24
N LEU A 429 -1.19 2.30 15.22
CA LEU A 429 0.23 1.97 15.09
C LEU A 429 1.13 3.20 15.12
N ARG A 430 0.71 4.29 14.46
CA ARG A 430 1.46 5.55 14.46
C ARG A 430 1.64 6.12 15.86
N HIS A 431 0.58 6.12 16.66
CA HIS A 431 0.63 6.57 18.05
C HIS A 431 1.52 5.68 18.90
N TYR A 432 1.43 4.35 18.74
CA TYR A 432 2.29 3.40 19.44
C TYR A 432 3.78 3.61 19.14
N ILE A 433 4.13 3.84 17.87
CA ILE A 433 5.52 4.13 17.50
C ILE A 433 5.98 5.48 18.06
N GLN A 434 5.13 6.50 18.05
CA GLN A 434 5.45 7.80 18.65
C GLN A 434 5.69 7.70 20.16
N ALA A 435 4.94 6.85 20.87
CA ALA A 435 5.09 6.62 22.30
C ALA A 435 6.43 6.00 22.72
N LEU A 436 7.19 5.41 21.76
CA LEU A 436 8.54 4.89 21.98
C LEU A 436 9.63 5.98 21.90
N GLU A 437 9.29 7.17 21.40
CA GLU A 437 10.20 8.33 21.30
C GLU A 437 11.51 7.97 20.57
N LEU A 438 11.37 7.31 19.43
CA LEU A 438 12.49 6.86 18.60
C LEU A 438 13.03 8.00 17.72
N PRO A 439 14.33 7.98 17.35
CA PRO A 439 14.98 9.10 16.68
C PRO A 439 14.53 9.31 15.22
N GLU A 440 13.92 8.32 14.58
CA GLU A 440 13.47 8.45 13.19
C GLU A 440 12.06 9.02 13.05
N ASP A 441 11.81 9.65 11.90
CA ASP A 441 10.44 9.95 11.47
C ASP A 441 9.56 8.69 11.55
N THR A 442 8.40 8.82 12.18
CA THR A 442 7.46 7.72 12.39
C THR A 442 7.02 7.09 11.07
N GLY A 443 6.82 7.88 10.01
CA GLY A 443 6.46 7.34 8.69
C GLY A 443 7.59 6.52 8.06
N VAL A 444 8.85 6.91 8.25
CA VAL A 444 10.02 6.12 7.82
C VAL A 444 10.10 4.81 8.60
N LEU A 445 9.84 4.83 9.91
CA LEU A 445 9.90 3.61 10.71
C LEU A 445 8.76 2.64 10.37
N ILE A 446 7.53 3.14 10.17
CA ILE A 446 6.40 2.33 9.68
C ILE A 446 6.76 1.67 8.34
N GLU A 447 7.31 2.43 7.39
CA GLU A 447 7.76 1.87 6.10
C GLU A 447 8.75 0.72 6.28
N LYS A 448 9.74 0.87 7.17
CA LYS A 448 10.74 -0.18 7.43
C LYS A 448 10.09 -1.44 8.01
N LEU A 449 9.15 -1.29 8.95
CA LEU A 449 8.41 -2.41 9.55
C LEU A 449 7.58 -3.15 8.49
N GLU A 450 6.81 -2.41 7.70
CA GLU A 450 6.03 -2.97 6.59
C GLU A 450 6.92 -3.66 5.58
N ARG A 451 8.02 -3.02 5.17
CA ARG A 451 8.96 -3.57 4.20
C ARG A 451 9.59 -4.88 4.69
N SER A 452 9.91 -4.97 5.98
CA SER A 452 10.38 -6.20 6.61
C SER A 452 9.31 -7.31 6.53
N ALA A 453 8.06 -7.00 6.92
CA ALA A 453 6.95 -7.93 6.86
C ALA A 453 6.69 -8.45 5.43
N VAL A 454 6.66 -7.58 4.42
CA VAL A 454 6.39 -7.97 3.03
C VAL A 454 7.53 -8.75 2.39
N GLN A 455 8.78 -8.52 2.80
CA GLN A 455 9.93 -9.31 2.36
C GLN A 455 9.83 -10.75 2.89
N GLY A 456 9.52 -10.91 4.17
CA GLY A 456 9.27 -12.22 4.78
C GLY A 456 8.06 -12.93 4.13
N THR A 457 6.98 -12.21 3.86
CA THR A 457 5.82 -12.77 3.14
C THR A 457 6.17 -13.23 1.73
N ASN A 458 6.97 -12.46 0.98
CA ASN A 458 7.45 -12.90 -0.33
C ASN A 458 8.32 -14.17 -0.24
N ARG A 459 9.21 -14.28 0.76
CA ARG A 459 9.98 -15.52 0.99
C ARG A 459 9.06 -16.69 1.24
N LEU A 460 8.09 -16.53 2.14
CA LEU A 460 7.10 -17.55 2.48
C LEU A 460 6.33 -18.01 1.23
N VAL A 461 5.79 -17.09 0.43
CA VAL A 461 5.05 -17.42 -0.80
C VAL A 461 5.92 -18.22 -1.77
N LYS A 462 7.19 -17.84 -1.95
CA LYS A 462 8.11 -18.58 -2.82
C LYS A 462 8.36 -20.00 -2.31
N CYS A 463 8.67 -20.15 -1.02
CA CYS A 463 8.91 -21.46 -0.42
C CYS A 463 7.65 -22.34 -0.52
N HIS A 464 6.49 -21.81 -0.15
CA HIS A 464 5.23 -22.55 -0.22
C HIS A 464 4.91 -23.02 -1.64
N LEU A 465 4.96 -22.12 -2.62
CA LEU A 465 4.57 -22.45 -4.00
C LEU A 465 5.62 -23.25 -4.79
N ALA A 466 6.86 -23.33 -4.29
CA ALA A 466 7.91 -24.18 -4.88
C ALA A 466 7.70 -25.67 -4.58
N ASN A 467 7.01 -25.98 -3.48
CA ASN A 467 6.56 -27.33 -3.20
C ASN A 467 5.35 -27.61 -4.10
N SER A 468 5.51 -28.55 -5.03
CA SER A 468 4.49 -28.91 -6.03
C SER A 468 3.65 -30.06 -5.52
#